data_AF-A0A2E9J8N7-F1
#
_entry.id   AF-A0A2E9J8N7-F1
#
_cell.length_a   1.000
_cell.length_b   1.000
_cell.length_c   1.000
_cell.angle_alpha   90.00
_cell.angle_beta   90.00
_cell.angle_gamma   90.00
#
_symmetry.space_group_name_H-M   'P 1'
#
loop_
_entity.id
_entity.type
_entity.pdbx_description
1 polymer ?
#
loop_
_entity_poly.entity_id
_entity_poly.type
_entity_poly.pdbx_seq_one_letter_code
_entity_poly.pdbx_strand_id
1 'polypeptide(L)'
;MFIHPVNASTEVTNIDETMIQPNTIDLRINEIYRIGAGPMHMDEDKKEHRKSIKQKINEDGNFVLDHGASYEIRSNQQVDIAEGEIALLLGRSTFNRNGVLIVSSIYDSGFKDYAGATLYNMGGETTVKPGTRFAHLIIAKAESLHKYDGDYGEKD
;
A
#
# COMPACT_ATOMS: atom_id res chain seq x y z
N MET A 1 -12.81 16.69 -1.97
CA MET A 1 -11.83 17.67 -1.42
C MET A 1 -10.75 16.91 -0.69
N PHE A 2 -9.46 17.19 -0.91
CA PHE A 2 -8.38 16.55 -0.16
C PHE A 2 -8.30 17.08 1.27
N ILE A 3 -8.02 16.18 2.22
CA ILE A 3 -7.86 16.48 3.64
C ILE A 3 -6.51 15.94 4.06
N HIS A 4 -5.80 16.71 4.88
CA HIS A 4 -4.62 16.17 5.53
C HIS A 4 -5.02 14.97 6.42
N PRO A 5 -4.38 13.79 6.32
CA PRO A 5 -4.84 12.60 7.02
C PRO A 5 -4.96 12.75 8.55
N VAL A 6 -4.09 13.53 9.20
CA VAL A 6 -4.19 13.82 10.65
C VAL A 6 -5.44 14.62 11.07
N ASN A 7 -6.14 15.23 10.12
CA ASN A 7 -7.37 16.00 10.33
C ASN A 7 -8.60 15.26 9.76
N ALA A 8 -8.42 14.07 9.21
CA ALA A 8 -9.49 13.27 8.64
C ALA A 8 -10.25 12.51 9.74
N SER A 9 -11.43 11.98 9.39
CA SER A 9 -12.16 11.06 10.26
C SER A 9 -11.61 9.64 10.20
N THR A 10 -11.00 9.27 9.08
CA THR A 10 -10.26 8.02 8.88
C THR A 10 -9.12 7.88 9.89
N GLU A 11 -9.02 6.71 10.51
CA GLU A 11 -7.93 6.41 11.44
C GLU A 11 -6.76 5.73 10.72
N VAL A 12 -5.54 6.07 11.14
CA VAL A 12 -4.31 5.44 10.67
C VAL A 12 -3.47 5.05 11.88
N THR A 13 -3.24 3.75 12.06
CA THR A 13 -2.49 3.25 13.21
C THR A 13 -0.99 3.52 13.07
N ASN A 14 -0.21 3.40 14.15
CA ASN A 14 1.26 3.39 14.13
C ASN A 14 1.91 4.58 13.38
N ILE A 15 1.35 5.78 13.54
CA ILE A 15 1.92 7.02 12.99
C ILE A 15 2.85 7.70 14.01
N ASP A 16 3.92 8.32 13.51
CA ASP A 16 4.80 9.20 14.29
C ASP A 16 5.05 10.52 13.55
N GLU A 17 5.59 11.52 14.26
CA GLU A 17 5.80 12.88 13.73
C GLU A 17 6.64 12.91 12.46
N THR A 18 7.56 11.96 12.27
CA THR A 18 8.45 11.92 11.09
C THR A 18 7.74 11.41 9.84
N MET A 19 6.55 10.82 9.99
CA MET A 19 5.72 10.37 8.88
C MET A 19 4.81 11.47 8.36
N ILE A 20 4.53 12.50 9.15
CA ILE A 20 3.67 13.62 8.75
C ILE A 20 4.39 14.44 7.68
N GLN A 21 3.79 14.54 6.50
CA GLN A 21 4.25 15.36 5.38
C GLN A 21 3.31 16.57 5.22
N PRO A 22 3.62 17.57 4.40
CA PRO A 22 2.77 18.78 4.30
C PRO A 22 1.30 18.52 3.97
N ASN A 23 0.99 17.45 3.23
CA ASN A 23 -0.37 17.14 2.77
C ASN A 23 -0.76 15.66 2.93
N THR A 24 0.12 14.83 3.47
CA THR A 24 0.02 13.35 3.42
C THR A 24 0.68 12.72 4.65
N ILE A 25 0.54 11.42 4.81
CA ILE A 25 1.36 10.63 5.74
C ILE A 25 2.20 9.63 4.95
N ASP A 26 3.51 9.58 5.22
CA ASP A 26 4.41 8.59 4.64
C ASP A 26 4.23 7.22 5.34
N LEU A 27 3.75 6.21 4.61
CA LEU A 27 3.65 4.83 5.10
C LEU A 27 4.99 4.10 5.04
N ARG A 28 5.21 3.15 5.95
CA ARG A 28 6.45 2.40 6.10
C ARG A 28 6.29 0.92 5.78
N ILE A 29 7.26 0.37 5.07
CA ILE A 29 7.29 -1.05 4.69
C ILE A 29 7.41 -1.93 5.95
N ASN A 30 6.55 -2.93 6.06
CA ASN A 30 6.68 -4.02 7.03
C ASN A 30 7.15 -5.29 6.32
N GLU A 31 6.34 -5.76 5.38
CA GLU A 31 6.50 -7.04 4.71
C GLU A 31 6.46 -6.87 3.21
N ILE A 32 7.21 -7.70 2.50
CA ILE A 32 7.24 -7.74 1.04
C ILE A 32 6.99 -9.17 0.58
N TYR A 33 6.13 -9.34 -0.43
CA TYR A 33 5.84 -10.61 -1.06
C TYR A 33 6.09 -10.49 -2.56
N ARG A 34 6.96 -11.33 -3.12
CA ARG A 34 7.16 -11.40 -4.56
C ARG A 34 5.95 -12.06 -5.20
N ILE A 35 5.30 -11.37 -6.12
CA ILE A 35 4.18 -11.90 -6.88
C ILE A 35 4.75 -12.87 -7.93
N GLY A 36 4.26 -14.11 -7.95
CA GLY A 36 4.72 -15.14 -8.88
C GLY A 36 4.33 -14.83 -10.33
N ALA A 37 4.97 -15.53 -11.28
CA ALA A 37 4.67 -15.40 -12.72
C ALA A 37 3.57 -16.36 -13.22
N GLY A 38 2.87 -17.04 -12.30
CA GLY A 38 1.80 -17.97 -12.65
C GLY A 38 0.58 -17.29 -13.30
N PRO A 39 -0.38 -18.07 -13.83
CA PRO A 39 -1.62 -17.51 -14.37
C PRO A 39 -2.42 -16.80 -13.29
N MET A 40 -3.19 -15.80 -13.69
CA MET A 40 -4.29 -15.23 -12.92
C MET A 40 -5.56 -15.31 -13.76
N HIS A 41 -6.71 -15.44 -13.12
CA HIS A 41 -8.02 -15.36 -13.75
C HIS A 41 -8.88 -14.37 -12.98
N MET A 42 -9.67 -13.57 -13.70
CA MET A 42 -10.53 -12.55 -13.10
C MET A 42 -11.78 -12.40 -13.96
N ASP A 43 -12.92 -12.72 -13.38
CA ASP A 43 -14.26 -12.33 -13.85
C ASP A 43 -15.18 -12.15 -12.63
N GLU A 44 -16.46 -11.89 -12.88
CA GLU A 44 -17.46 -11.63 -11.83
C GLU A 44 -17.79 -12.87 -10.99
N ASP A 45 -17.55 -14.08 -11.51
CA ASP A 45 -17.88 -15.35 -10.85
C ASP A 45 -16.66 -15.98 -10.17
N LYS A 46 -15.45 -15.68 -10.65
CA LYS A 46 -14.22 -16.35 -10.29
C LYS A 46 -13.02 -15.43 -10.29
N LYS A 47 -12.35 -15.37 -9.13
CA LYS A 47 -11.11 -14.62 -8.91
C LYS A 47 -10.00 -15.58 -8.49
N GLU A 48 -9.05 -15.83 -9.39
CA GLU A 48 -7.86 -16.64 -9.11
C GLU A 48 -6.61 -15.77 -9.13
N HIS A 49 -6.07 -15.54 -7.93
CA HIS A 49 -4.87 -14.74 -7.74
C HIS A 49 -3.60 -15.54 -8.01
N ARG A 50 -2.55 -14.83 -8.46
CA ARG A 50 -1.20 -15.39 -8.45
C ARG A 50 -0.77 -15.66 -7.02
N LYS A 51 0.01 -16.73 -6.83
CA LYS A 51 0.66 -17.00 -5.54
C LYS A 51 1.80 -16.01 -5.32
N SER A 52 1.93 -15.52 -4.09
CA SER A 52 3.02 -14.64 -3.68
C SER A 52 3.94 -15.34 -2.67
N ILE A 53 5.23 -15.02 -2.70
CA ILE A 53 6.25 -15.60 -1.82
C ILE A 53 6.80 -14.50 -0.92
N LYS A 54 6.67 -14.67 0.40
CA LYS A 54 7.21 -13.72 1.38
C LYS A 54 8.74 -13.60 1.20
N GLN A 55 9.20 -12.37 1.02
CA GLN A 55 10.62 -12.08 0.88
C GLN A 55 11.28 -12.12 2.26
N LYS A 56 12.49 -12.68 2.30
CA LYS A 56 13.32 -12.70 3.50
C LYS A 56 14.23 -11.47 3.49
N ILE A 57 14.60 -11.06 4.68
CA ILE A 57 15.62 -10.04 4.90
C ILE A 57 16.98 -10.74 4.78
N ASN A 58 17.91 -10.12 4.05
CA ASN A 58 19.28 -10.62 3.89
C ASN A 58 20.14 -10.37 5.14
N GLU A 59 21.40 -10.79 5.12
CA GLU A 59 22.33 -10.64 6.25
C GLU A 59 22.59 -9.17 6.63
N ASP A 60 22.46 -8.25 5.67
CA ASP A 60 22.61 -6.80 5.88
C ASP A 60 21.33 -6.12 6.41
N GLY A 61 20.26 -6.88 6.64
CA GLY A 61 19.01 -6.35 7.16
C GLY A 61 18.11 -5.72 6.09
N ASN A 62 18.25 -6.05 4.80
CA ASN A 62 17.46 -5.51 3.69
C ASN A 62 16.62 -6.57 2.97
N PHE A 63 15.48 -6.16 2.43
CA PHE A 63 14.86 -6.84 1.30
C PHE A 63 15.67 -6.56 0.03
N VAL A 64 15.84 -7.57 -0.81
CA VAL A 64 16.47 -7.45 -2.14
C VAL A 64 15.38 -7.63 -3.19
N LEU A 65 15.20 -6.62 -4.04
CA LEU A 65 14.15 -6.56 -5.05
C LEU A 65 14.79 -6.63 -6.44
N ASP A 66 14.53 -7.71 -7.15
CA ASP A 66 15.08 -8.00 -8.46
C ASP A 66 14.53 -7.05 -9.52
N HIS A 67 15.35 -6.75 -10.52
CA HIS A 67 14.90 -6.10 -11.75
C HIS A 67 13.79 -6.92 -12.44
N GLY A 68 12.77 -6.24 -12.93
CA GLY A 68 11.64 -6.81 -13.68
C GLY A 68 10.62 -7.55 -12.81
N ALA A 69 10.82 -7.61 -11.48
CA ALA A 69 9.91 -8.29 -10.58
C ALA A 69 8.84 -7.35 -9.99
N SER A 70 7.71 -7.94 -9.61
CA SER A 70 6.58 -7.28 -8.96
C SER A 70 6.42 -7.79 -7.53
N TYR A 71 6.12 -6.89 -6.61
CA TYR A 71 6.09 -7.16 -5.18
C TYR A 71 4.86 -6.53 -4.53
N GLU A 72 4.09 -7.31 -3.78
CA GLU A 72 3.11 -6.78 -2.83
C GLU A 72 3.85 -6.27 -1.59
N ILE A 73 3.64 -5.02 -1.23
CA ILE A 73 4.11 -4.39 0.00
C ILE A 73 2.95 -4.32 0.97
N ARG A 74 3.18 -4.77 2.21
CA ARG A 74 2.31 -4.50 3.36
C ARG A 74 2.96 -3.49 4.28
N SER A 75 2.20 -2.47 4.64
CA SER A 75 2.63 -1.41 5.55
C SER A 75 2.63 -1.88 7.01
N ASN A 76 3.35 -1.15 7.87
CA ASN A 76 3.20 -1.23 9.33
C ASN A 76 1.90 -0.58 9.82
N GLN A 77 1.29 0.25 8.98
CA GLN A 77 0.09 1.02 9.28
C GLN A 77 -1.16 0.30 8.75
N GLN A 78 -2.17 0.21 9.60
CA GLN A 78 -3.54 -0.11 9.22
C GLN A 78 -4.34 1.17 9.03
N VAL A 79 -5.34 1.11 8.18
CA VAL A 79 -6.31 2.19 7.95
C VAL A 79 -7.70 1.68 8.30
N ASP A 80 -8.51 2.55 8.91
CA ASP A 80 -9.94 2.37 9.11
C ASP A 80 -10.63 3.55 8.43
N ILE A 81 -11.08 3.33 7.19
CA ILE A 81 -11.57 4.40 6.32
C ILE A 81 -12.97 4.82 6.76
N ALA A 82 -13.08 6.07 7.20
CA ALA A 82 -14.35 6.59 7.68
C ALA A 82 -15.40 6.71 6.56
N GLU A 83 -16.67 6.68 6.96
CA GLU A 83 -17.77 7.01 6.06
C GLU A 83 -17.64 8.45 5.54
N GLY A 84 -17.89 8.65 4.25
CA GLY A 84 -17.71 9.94 3.59
C GLY A 84 -16.26 10.26 3.19
N GLU A 85 -15.34 9.29 3.29
CA GLU A 85 -13.93 9.42 2.93
C GLU A 85 -13.44 8.23 2.09
N ILE A 86 -12.42 8.51 1.26
CA ILE A 86 -11.59 7.50 0.61
C ILE A 86 -10.13 7.80 0.89
N ALA A 87 -9.28 6.78 0.78
CA ALA A 87 -7.83 6.96 0.76
C ALA A 87 -7.21 6.53 -0.57
N LEU A 88 -6.14 7.24 -0.94
CA LEU A 88 -5.29 6.99 -2.09
C LEU A 88 -3.87 6.78 -1.59
N LEU A 89 -3.16 5.82 -2.16
CA LEU A 89 -1.75 5.59 -1.83
C LEU A 89 -0.88 5.76 -3.07
N LEU A 90 0.04 6.73 -3.02
CA LEU A 90 0.94 7.06 -4.14
C LEU A 90 2.40 6.87 -3.76
N GLY A 91 3.18 6.23 -4.65
CA GLY A 91 4.62 6.04 -4.45
C GLY A 91 5.39 7.34 -4.22
N ARG A 92 6.40 7.28 -3.35
CA ARG A 92 7.30 8.42 -3.11
C ARG A 92 8.15 8.70 -4.34
N SER A 93 8.38 9.99 -4.61
CA SER A 93 9.17 10.41 -5.78
C SER A 93 10.58 9.83 -5.81
N THR A 94 11.19 9.51 -4.67
CA THR A 94 12.49 8.84 -4.59
C THR A 94 12.48 7.47 -5.29
N PHE A 95 11.44 6.65 -5.09
CA PHE A 95 11.32 5.37 -5.79
C PHE A 95 11.08 5.58 -7.28
N ASN A 96 10.16 6.49 -7.63
CA ASN A 96 9.83 6.78 -9.02
C ASN A 96 11.06 7.25 -9.82
N ARG A 97 11.92 8.09 -9.23
CA ARG A 97 13.16 8.58 -9.84
C ARG A 97 14.21 7.49 -10.09
N ASN A 98 14.07 6.32 -9.47
CA ASN A 98 14.99 5.19 -9.59
C ASN A 98 14.40 4.01 -10.39
N GLY A 99 13.34 4.25 -11.17
CA GLY A 99 12.70 3.20 -11.98
C GLY A 99 11.87 2.22 -11.16
N VAL A 100 11.43 2.62 -9.96
CA VAL A 100 10.56 1.82 -9.11
C VAL A 100 9.18 2.46 -9.05
N LEU A 101 8.20 1.79 -9.66
CA LEU A 101 6.82 2.24 -9.70
C LEU A 101 6.05 1.59 -8.55
N ILE A 102 5.35 2.39 -7.74
CA ILE A 102 4.50 1.90 -6.65
C ILE A 102 3.08 2.35 -6.94
N VAL A 103 2.18 1.38 -7.09
CA VAL A 103 0.76 1.59 -7.41
C VAL A 103 -0.09 0.90 -6.36
N SER A 104 -1.14 1.59 -5.91
CA SER A 104 -2.20 1.01 -5.09
C SER A 104 -3.56 1.33 -5.72
N SER A 105 -4.59 0.69 -5.19
CA SER A 105 -5.99 0.99 -5.49
C SER A 105 -6.52 2.07 -4.55
N ILE A 106 -7.77 2.46 -4.73
CA ILE A 106 -8.49 3.24 -3.73
C ILE A 106 -8.81 2.36 -2.52
N TYR A 107 -8.90 2.99 -1.35
CA TYR A 107 -9.52 2.41 -0.17
C TYR A 107 -10.86 3.09 0.04
N ASP A 108 -11.93 2.33 -0.08
CA ASP A 108 -13.30 2.83 0.01
C ASP A 108 -13.75 3.02 1.46
N SER A 109 -14.81 3.82 1.64
CA SER A 109 -15.45 4.03 2.93
C SER A 109 -15.83 2.71 3.61
N GLY A 110 -15.41 2.52 4.86
CA GLY A 110 -15.63 1.29 5.61
C GLY A 110 -14.57 0.20 5.40
N PHE A 111 -13.58 0.40 4.53
CA PHE A 111 -12.45 -0.52 4.43
C PHE A 111 -11.58 -0.44 5.70
N LYS A 112 -11.19 -1.60 6.22
CA LYS A 112 -10.29 -1.70 7.37
C LYS A 112 -9.26 -2.82 7.17
N ASP A 113 -7.98 -2.48 7.04
CA ASP A 113 -6.88 -3.45 6.99
C ASP A 113 -5.51 -2.73 7.00
N TYR A 114 -4.43 -3.50 6.92
CA TYR A 114 -3.12 -2.99 6.54
C TYR A 114 -3.15 -2.32 5.17
N ALA A 115 -2.64 -1.09 5.11
CA ALA A 115 -2.42 -0.44 3.83
C ALA A 115 -1.30 -1.14 3.05
N GLY A 116 -1.47 -1.26 1.75
CA GLY A 116 -0.52 -1.91 0.86
C GLY A 116 -0.44 -1.29 -0.54
N ALA A 117 0.56 -1.72 -1.28
CA ALA A 117 0.73 -1.34 -2.69
C ALA A 117 1.45 -2.46 -3.44
N THR A 118 1.36 -2.44 -4.76
CA THR A 118 2.27 -3.21 -5.60
C THR A 118 3.44 -2.33 -6.02
N LEU A 119 4.65 -2.80 -5.77
CA LEU A 119 5.91 -2.26 -6.26
C LEU A 119 6.35 -3.04 -7.50
N TYR A 120 6.59 -2.32 -8.59
CA TYR A 120 7.17 -2.82 -9.83
C TYR A 120 8.59 -2.28 -9.96
N ASN A 121 9.59 -3.14 -9.84
CA ASN A 121 10.98 -2.73 -10.01
C ASN A 121 11.37 -2.83 -11.49
N MET A 122 11.40 -1.71 -12.20
CA MET A 122 11.86 -1.63 -13.59
C MET A 122 13.31 -1.16 -13.69
N GLY A 123 13.88 -0.67 -12.58
CA GLY A 123 15.28 -0.25 -12.45
C GLY A 123 16.21 -1.43 -12.15
N GLY A 124 17.43 -1.14 -11.67
CA GLY A 124 18.37 -2.19 -11.24
C GLY A 124 17.94 -2.90 -9.96
N GLU A 125 18.80 -3.78 -9.45
CA GLU A 125 18.61 -4.36 -8.11
C GLU A 125 18.35 -3.23 -7.09
N THR A 126 17.27 -3.36 -6.33
CA THR A 126 16.87 -2.37 -5.33
C THR A 126 16.88 -3.03 -3.96
N THR A 127 17.64 -2.48 -3.02
CA THR A 127 17.62 -2.92 -1.63
C THR A 127 16.81 -1.95 -0.78
N VAL A 128 16.03 -2.48 0.15
CA VAL A 128 15.18 -1.68 1.02
C VAL A 128 15.14 -2.25 2.42
N LYS A 129 15.34 -1.39 3.42
CA LYS A 129 15.29 -1.79 4.83
C LYS A 129 13.84 -1.82 5.32
N PRO A 130 13.42 -2.77 6.17
CA PRO A 130 12.16 -2.67 6.89
C PRO A 130 12.01 -1.32 7.60
N GLY A 131 10.80 -0.78 7.61
CA GLY A 131 10.51 0.56 8.14
C GLY A 131 10.80 1.71 7.16
N THR A 132 11.31 1.44 5.95
CA THR A 132 11.52 2.50 4.95
C THR A 132 10.19 3.09 4.49
N ARG A 133 10.11 4.42 4.44
CA ARG A 133 8.95 5.16 3.92
C ARG A 133 8.81 4.94 2.41
N PHE A 134 7.68 4.43 1.93
CA PHE A 134 7.52 4.01 0.52
C PHE A 134 6.42 4.75 -0.24
N ALA A 135 5.35 5.17 0.43
CA ALA A 135 4.22 5.81 -0.24
C ALA A 135 3.56 6.87 0.65
N HIS A 136 2.93 7.84 -0.01
CA HIS A 136 2.10 8.88 0.59
C HIS A 136 0.65 8.38 0.67
N LEU A 137 0.09 8.34 1.88
CA LEU A 137 -1.34 8.20 2.11
C LEU A 137 -2.01 9.57 1.99
N ILE A 138 -2.99 9.66 1.11
CA ILE A 138 -3.79 10.86 0.83
C ILE A 138 -5.24 10.52 1.17
N ILE A 139 -5.96 11.45 1.79
CA ILE A 139 -7.38 11.30 2.11
C ILE A 139 -8.19 12.35 1.36
N ALA A 140 -9.37 11.95 0.87
CA ALA A 140 -10.31 12.85 0.25
C ALA A 140 -11.73 12.62 0.78
N LYS A 141 -12.50 13.71 0.95
CA LYS A 141 -13.96 13.61 1.07
C LYS A 141 -14.54 13.01 -0.21
N ALA A 142 -15.41 12.02 -0.03
CA ALA A 142 -16.13 11.32 -1.07
C ALA A 142 -17.54 11.00 -0.57
N GLU A 143 -18.57 11.17 -1.40
CA GLU A 143 -19.90 10.71 -1.02
C GLU A 143 -19.95 9.18 -1.05
N SER A 144 -20.52 8.57 -0.01
CA SER A 144 -20.66 7.11 0.10
C SER A 144 -22.12 6.74 -0.06
N LEU A 145 -22.44 5.90 -1.05
CA LEU A 145 -23.80 5.36 -1.24
C LEU A 145 -24.04 4.11 -0.40
N HIS A 146 -22.95 3.42 -0.05
CA HIS A 146 -22.88 2.23 0.79
C HIS A 146 -21.45 2.12 1.34
N LYS A 147 -21.27 1.27 2.35
CA LYS A 147 -19.94 0.90 2.85
C LYS A 147 -19.32 -0.17 1.96
N TYR A 148 -18.00 -0.27 2.02
CA TYR A 148 -17.22 -1.27 1.31
C TYR A 148 -17.65 -2.69 1.71
N ASP A 149 -17.93 -3.53 0.71
CA ASP A 149 -18.32 -4.95 0.84
C ASP A 149 -17.54 -5.81 -0.16
N GLY A 150 -16.23 -5.53 -0.30
CA GLY A 150 -15.35 -6.26 -1.19
C GLY A 150 -14.69 -7.47 -0.53
N ASP A 151 -13.84 -8.16 -1.30
CA ASP A 151 -13.17 -9.39 -0.85
C ASP A 151 -12.00 -9.16 0.12
N TYR A 152 -11.49 -7.93 0.18
CA TYR A 152 -10.33 -7.55 1.02
C TYR A 152 -10.75 -6.73 2.23
N GLY A 153 -10.07 -6.87 3.35
CA GLY A 153 -10.36 -6.13 4.58
C GLY A 153 -10.84 -7.02 5.72
N GLU A 154 -10.74 -6.50 6.94
CA GLU A 154 -11.34 -7.08 8.13
C GLU A 154 -12.86 -7.13 7.97
N LYS A 155 -13.46 -8.26 8.35
CA LYS A 155 -14.92 -8.44 8.42
C LYS A 155 -15.31 -8.52 9.89
N ASP A 156 -16.40 -7.84 10.26
CA ASP A 156 -17.00 -7.91 11.61
C ASP A 156 -17.42 -9.34 11.99
#